data_AF-A0A966BAP0-F1
#
_entry.id   AF-A0A966BAP0-F1
#
_cell.length_a   1.000
_cell.length_b   1.000
_cell.length_c   1.000
_cell.angle_alpha   90.00
_cell.angle_beta   90.00
_cell.angle_gamma   90.00
#
_symmetry.space_group_name_H-M   'P 1'
#
loop_
_entity.id
_entity.type
_entity.pdbx_description
1 polymer ?
#
loop_
_entity_poly.entity_id
_entity_poly.type
_entity_poly.pdbx_seq_one_letter_code
_entity_poly.pdbx_strand_id
1 'polypeptide(L)' 'MFHRYVKPGGLLFIRVPTTINLERNVRPGKRFLADPDELLVLCKDFEIISHEEEWFEDRHEARLIGCLSEPLTKRN' A
#
# COMPACT_ATOMS: atom_id res chain seq x y z
N MET A 1 -0.53 2.13 12.34
CA MET A 1 -1.56 2.55 11.37
C MET A 1 -2.28 1.32 10.82
N PHE A 2 -1.71 0.46 9.97
CA PHE A 2 -2.37 -0.82 9.61
C PHE A 2 -2.04 -1.99 10.54
N HIS A 3 -0.87 -1.97 11.19
CA HIS A 3 -0.40 -3.01 12.12
C HIS A 3 -1.34 -3.29 13.32
N ARG A 4 -2.28 -2.37 13.63
CA ARG A 4 -3.25 -2.55 14.72
C ARG A 4 -4.40 -3.48 14.33
N TYR A 5 -4.58 -3.75 13.04
CA TYR A 5 -5.69 -4.50 12.48
C TYR A 5 -5.25 -5.78 11.75
N VAL A 6 -3.95 -5.92 11.47
CA VAL A 6 -3.36 -7.13 10.91
C VAL A 6 -2.63 -7.86 12.03
N LYS A 7 -2.91 -9.16 12.20
CA LYS A 7 -2.19 -9.98 13.18
C LYS A 7 -0.77 -10.27 12.70
N PRO A 8 0.19 -10.53 13.58
CA PRO A 8 1.48 -11.08 13.17
C PRO A 8 1.30 -12.37 12.34
N GLY A 9 2.10 -12.52 11.29
CA GLY A 9 1.94 -13.52 10.23
C GLY A 9 0.83 -13.21 9.21
N GLY A 10 0.09 -12.12 9.39
CA GLY A 10 -1.03 -11.72 8.53
C GLY A 10 -0.58 -10.91 7.30
N LEU A 11 -1.39 -10.99 6.24
CA LEU A 11 -1.19 -10.28 4.99
C LEU A 11 -2.04 -9.01 4.89
N LEU A 12 -1.48 -7.99 4.26
CA LEU A 12 -2.11 -6.74 3.89
C LEU A 12 -2.09 -6.60 2.37
N PHE A 13 -3.24 -6.29 1.78
CA PHE A 13 -3.38 -5.99 0.35
C PHE A 13 -4.00 -4.61 0.19
N ILE A 14 -3.33 -3.73 -0.55
CA ILE A 14 -3.81 -2.37 -0.82
C ILE A 14 -3.78 -2.13 -2.33
N ARG A 15 -4.84 -1.46 -2.82
CA ARG A 15 -4.89 -0.86 -4.15
C ARG A 15 -5.56 0.50 -4.02
N VAL A 16 -4.86 1.56 -4.41
CA VAL A 16 -5.36 2.93 -4.32
C VAL A 16 -4.92 3.73 -5.55
N PRO A 17 -5.79 4.54 -6.17
CA PRO A 17 -5.36 5.42 -7.25
C PRO A 17 -4.39 6.49 -6.73
N THR A 18 -3.37 6.82 -7.51
CA THR A 18 -2.39 7.87 -7.14
C THR A 18 -2.74 9.22 -7.74
N THR A 19 -2.07 10.28 -7.32
CA THR A 19 -2.26 11.62 -7.92
C THR A 19 -1.91 11.68 -9.41
N ILE A 20 -1.07 10.77 -9.91
CA ILE A 20 -0.76 10.60 -11.35
C ILE A 20 -2.04 10.27 -12.14
N ASN A 21 -3.04 9.66 -11.49
CA ASN A 21 -4.33 9.39 -12.12
C ASN A 21 -5.02 10.67 -12.64
N LEU A 22 -4.76 11.83 -12.02
CA LEU A 22 -5.33 13.12 -12.43
C LEU A 22 -4.84 13.59 -13.80
N GLU A 23 -3.76 13.02 -14.33
CA GLU A 23 -3.28 13.33 -15.68
C GLU A 23 -4.27 12.88 -16.76
N ARG A 24 -5.03 11.80 -16.51
CA ARG A 24 -6.01 11.25 -17.45
C ARG A 24 -7.46 11.34 -16.95
N ASN A 25 -7.66 11.39 -15.63
CA ASN A 25 -8.99 11.31 -15.03
C ASN A 25 -9.22 12.47 -14.05
N VAL A 26 -10.17 13.35 -14.38
CA VAL A 26 -10.53 14.50 -13.52
C VAL A 26 -11.13 14.08 -12.17
N ARG A 27 -11.57 12.81 -12.05
CA ARG A 27 -12.09 12.23 -10.82
C ARG A 27 -11.46 10.86 -10.53
N PRO A 28 -11.25 10.49 -9.26
CA PRO A 28 -11.63 11.24 -8.06
C PRO A 28 -10.67 12.41 -7.77
N GLY A 29 -11.13 13.41 -7.01
CA GLY A 29 -10.31 14.57 -6.67
C GLY A 29 -9.17 14.22 -5.70
N LYS A 30 -8.12 15.05 -5.67
CA LYS A 30 -6.83 14.79 -4.98
C LYS A 30 -6.94 14.19 -3.56
N ARG A 31 -7.91 14.63 -2.75
CA ARG A 31 -8.10 14.13 -1.36
C ARG A 31 -8.41 12.63 -1.24
N PHE A 32 -8.70 11.96 -2.35
CA PHE A 32 -9.00 10.52 -2.40
C PHE A 32 -7.88 9.72 -3.10
N LEU A 33 -6.76 10.38 -3.41
CA LEU A 33 -5.64 9.81 -4.13
C LEU A 33 -4.43 9.74 -3.21
N ALA A 34 -3.62 8.70 -3.38
CA ALA A 34 -2.33 8.62 -2.73
C ALA A 34 -1.31 9.48 -3.49
N ASP A 35 -0.43 10.18 -2.77
CA ASP A 35 0.77 10.72 -3.38
C ASP A 35 1.71 9.54 -3.78
N PRO A 36 2.62 9.71 -4.77
CA PRO A 36 3.57 8.66 -5.14
C PRO A 36 4.38 8.18 -3.93
N ASP A 37 4.62 6.87 -3.85
CA ASP A 37 5.33 6.18 -2.77
C ASP A 37 4.69 6.29 -1.37
N GLU A 38 3.51 6.91 -1.22
CA GLU A 38 2.87 7.12 0.08
C GLU A 38 2.60 5.78 0.79
N LEU A 39 2.25 4.73 0.04
CA LEU A 39 2.01 3.40 0.60
C LEU A 39 3.25 2.81 1.29
N LEU A 40 4.46 3.07 0.77
CA LEU A 40 5.71 2.59 1.38
C LEU A 40 5.93 3.22 2.76
N VAL A 41 5.59 4.50 2.89
CA VAL A 41 5.68 5.23 4.16
C VAL A 41 4.62 4.73 5.16
N LEU A 42 3.37 4.56 4.71
CA LEU A 42 2.27 4.12 5.54
C LEU A 42 2.40 2.66 6.00
N CYS A 43 3.03 1.82 5.18
CA CYS A 43 3.22 0.39 5.43
C CYS A 43 4.63 0.03 5.92
N LYS A 44 5.40 1.00 6.42
CA LYS A 44 6.77 0.79 6.92
C LYS A 44 6.92 -0.28 8.02
N ASP A 45 5.83 -0.62 8.71
CA ASP A 45 5.80 -1.64 9.76
C ASP A 45 5.62 -3.06 9.19
N PHE A 46 5.43 -3.19 7.87
CA PHE A 46 5.24 -4.45 7.17
C PHE A 46 6.48 -4.76 6.34
N GLU A 47 6.80 -6.05 6.23
CA GLU A 47 7.69 -6.54 5.19
C GLU A 47 6.97 -6.42 3.84
N ILE A 48 7.51 -5.61 2.94
CA ILE A 48 6.93 -5.39 1.62
C ILE A 48 7.30 -6.57 0.71
N ILE A 49 6.31 -7.35 0.30
CA ILE A 49 6.47 -8.49 -0.61
C ILE A 49 6.43 -8.02 -2.06
N SER A 50 5.53 -7.09 -2.37
CA SER A 50 5.36 -6.53 -3.70
C SER A 50 4.81 -5.11 -3.59
N HIS A 51 5.32 -4.21 -4.44
CA HIS A 51 4.81 -2.85 -4.62
C HIS A 51 4.96 -2.46 -6.09
N GLU A 52 3.89 -1.93 -6.67
CA GLU A 52 3.83 -1.45 -8.05
C GLU A 52 3.06 -0.13 -8.08
N GLU A 53 3.58 0.86 -8.81
CA GLU A 53 2.87 2.10 -9.11
C GLU A 53 2.85 2.32 -10.62
N GLU A 54 1.75 1.94 -11.26
CA GLU A 54 1.65 1.94 -12.72
C GLU A 54 0.23 2.27 -13.20
N TRP A 55 0.10 2.46 -14.52
CA TRP A 55 -1.18 2.53 -15.19
C TRP A 55 -1.76 1.12 -15.36
N PHE A 56 -2.88 0.86 -14.69
CA PHE A 56 -3.68 -0.33 -14.85
C PHE A 56 -4.98 0.04 -15.55
N GLU A 57 -5.08 -0.34 -16.82
CA GLU A 57 -6.20 0.06 -17.70
C GLU A 57 -6.34 1.59 -17.77
N ASP A 58 -7.42 2.13 -17.23
CA ASP A 58 -7.75 3.56 -17.24
C ASP A 58 -7.28 4.30 -15.99
N ARG A 59 -6.73 3.62 -14.97
CA ARG A 59 -6.32 4.26 -13.71
C ARG A 59 -4.84 4.06 -13.39
N HIS A 60 -4.21 5.11 -12.92
CA HIS A 60 -2.90 4.98 -12.27
C HIS A 60 -3.11 4.59 -10.81
N GLU A 61 -2.57 3.45 -10.40
CA GLU A 61 -2.77 2.88 -9.06
C GLU A 61 -1.43 2.53 -8.41
N ALA A 62 -1.36 2.69 -7.09
CA ALA A 62 -0.37 2.05 -6.25
C ALA A 62 -0.98 0.77 -5.68
N ARG A 63 -0.28 -0.35 -5.87
CA ARG A 63 -0.64 -1.68 -5.37
C ARG A 63 0.45 -2.17 -4.44
N LEU A 64 0.07 -2.71 -3.29
CA LEU A 64 1.03 -3.20 -2.29
C LEU A 64 0.54 -4.49 -1.64
N ILE A 65 1.45 -5.45 -1.52
CA ILE A 65 1.30 -6.66 -0.70
C ILE A 65 2.36 -6.60 0.39
N GLY A 66 1.93 -6.69 1.65
CA GLY A 66 2.82 -6.70 2.80
C GLY A 66 2.47 -7.80 3.79
N CYS A 67 3.47 -8.27 4.53
CA CYS A 67 3.30 -9.21 5.65
C CYS A 67 3.71 -8.52 6.95
N LEU A 68 2.89 -8.65 8.00
CA LEU A 68 3.32 -8.26 9.33
C LEU A 68 4.12 -9.41 9.92
N SER A 69 5.44 -9.28 10.00
CA SER A 69 6.31 -10.36 10.49
C SER A 69 5.91 -10.80 11.90
N GLU A 70 6.07 -12.10 12.18
CA GLU A 70 5.94 -12.58 13.56
C GLU A 70 7.02 -11.94 14.44
N PRO A 71 6.71 -11.58 15.69
CA PRO A 71 7.76 -11.25 16.65
C PRO A 71 8.72 -12.44 16.69
N LEU A 72 10.02 -12.16 16.62
CA LEU A 72 11.05 -13.18 16.83
C LEU A 72 10.84 -13.74 18.24
N THR A 73 10.11 -14.84 18.34
CA THR A 73 10.03 -15.62 19.57
C THR A 73 11.45 -16.10 19.82
N LYS A 74 12.12 -15.53 20.83
CA LYS A 74 13.41 -16.04 21.28
C LYS A 74 13.21 -17.53 21.59
N ARG A 75 13.72 -18.40 20.72
CA ARG A 75 13.84 -19.82 21.03
C ARG A 75 14.87 -19.90 22.14
N ASN A 76 14.41 -20.16 23.36
CA ASN A 76 15.26 -20.56 24.49
C ASN A 76 15.82 -21.96 24.22
#